data_AF-S4WB28-F1
#
_entry.id   AF-S4WB28-F1
#
_cell.length_a   1.000
_cell.length_b   1.000
_cell.length_c   1.000
_cell.angle_alpha   90.00
_cell.angle_beta   90.00
_cell.angle_gamma   90.00
#
_symmetry.space_group_name_H-M   'P 1'
#
loop_
_entity.id
_entity.type
_entity.pdbx_description
1 polymer ?
#
loop_
_entity_poly.entity_id
_entity_poly.type
_entity_poly.pdbx_seq_one_letter_code
_entity_poly.pdbx_strand_id
1 'polypeptide(L)'
;MPTVVQLPAGKALTVRAAADAFLDSLRNPNTVRSYSTGIGKTAERIGEARPLGSVADDEIGEALELLWGEAAVNTWNARRAAVLSWLGWCEEYGYDGPSVPAWTKRLAVPDSETPARSKMAVDRLIARREVHLREKTLWRMLYETAGRAEEILSVNIEDLDLAARRCPVKAKGARSKARRRGQAREDFVLETVYWDAGTARLLPRLLKGVPAARCSSPTAARPGEGRQPARRVPGHWPGPPLLRSGPCAAGRAHCRARAGNRLGPARVPPFRSDPPR
;
A
#
# COMPACT_ATOMS: atom_id res chain seq x y z
N MET A 1 -12.56 13.75 -20.13
CA MET A 1 -12.95 12.85 -21.23
C MET A 1 -12.65 11.44 -20.77
N PRO A 2 -13.65 10.63 -20.40
CA PRO A 2 -13.43 9.21 -20.15
C PRO A 2 -13.03 8.57 -21.49
N THR A 3 -11.88 7.91 -21.51
CA THR A 3 -11.47 7.12 -22.67
C THR A 3 -12.39 5.91 -22.74
N VAL A 4 -13.38 5.96 -23.63
CA VAL A 4 -14.23 4.82 -23.93
C VAL A 4 -13.39 3.82 -24.71
N VAL A 5 -12.92 2.77 -24.04
CA VAL A 5 -12.33 1.61 -24.72
C VAL A 5 -13.49 0.82 -25.32
N GLN A 6 -13.81 1.11 -26.57
CA GLN A 6 -14.74 0.29 -27.36
C GLN A 6 -14.04 -1.03 -27.69
N LEU A 7 -14.42 -2.10 -27.00
CA LEU A 7 -14.09 -3.46 -27.40
C LEU A 7 -15.04 -3.90 -28.52
N PRO A 8 -14.58 -4.71 -29.50
CA PRO A 8 -15.35 -5.03 -30.69
C PRO A 8 -16.64 -5.79 -30.33
N ALA A 9 -17.78 -5.15 -30.60
CA ALA A 9 -19.10 -5.75 -30.52
C ALA A 9 -19.17 -6.99 -31.43
N GLY A 10 -19.45 -8.15 -30.85
CA GLY A 10 -19.65 -9.42 -31.57
C GLY A 10 -18.78 -10.59 -31.11
N LYS A 11 -17.73 -10.36 -30.29
CA LYS A 11 -17.04 -11.44 -29.56
C LYS A 11 -17.49 -11.41 -28.11
N ALA A 12 -17.98 -12.54 -27.60
CA ALA A 12 -18.25 -12.70 -26.19
C ALA A 12 -16.98 -12.31 -25.39
N LEU A 13 -17.11 -11.35 -24.49
CA LEU A 13 -15.98 -10.84 -23.73
C LEU A 13 -15.40 -11.99 -22.90
N THR A 14 -14.17 -12.39 -23.19
CA THR A 14 -13.52 -13.47 -22.43
C THR A 14 -13.12 -12.98 -21.05
N VAL A 15 -13.02 -13.89 -20.08
CA VAL A 15 -12.55 -13.62 -18.71
C VAL A 15 -11.23 -12.82 -18.70
N ARG A 16 -10.23 -13.21 -19.51
CA ARG A 16 -8.94 -12.49 -19.60
C ARG A 16 -9.08 -11.10 -20.19
N ALA A 17 -9.84 -10.95 -21.29
CA ALA A 17 -10.06 -9.64 -21.90
C ALA A 17 -10.77 -8.66 -20.94
N ALA A 18 -11.73 -9.15 -20.14
CA ALA A 18 -12.39 -8.36 -19.11
C ALA A 18 -11.41 -7.93 -18.01
N ALA A 19 -10.58 -8.86 -17.54
CA ALA A 19 -9.56 -8.60 -16.52
C ALA A 19 -8.54 -7.56 -16.98
N ASP A 20 -7.99 -7.72 -18.19
CA ASP A 20 -7.02 -6.80 -18.77
C ASP A 20 -7.63 -5.40 -18.98
N ALA A 21 -8.86 -5.33 -19.54
CA ALA A 21 -9.55 -4.06 -19.74
C ALA A 21 -9.83 -3.31 -18.41
N PHE A 22 -10.21 -4.04 -17.36
CA PHE A 22 -10.38 -3.45 -16.04
C PHE A 22 -9.04 -2.94 -15.48
N LEU A 23 -7.97 -3.74 -15.53
CA LEU A 23 -6.67 -3.33 -15.02
C LEU A 23 -6.11 -2.12 -15.78
N ASP A 24 -6.32 -2.03 -17.09
CA ASP A 24 -5.92 -0.90 -17.92
C ASP A 24 -6.74 0.38 -17.62
N SER A 25 -7.96 0.24 -17.10
CA SER A 25 -8.79 1.38 -16.69
C SER A 25 -8.27 2.08 -15.42
N LEU A 26 -7.45 1.39 -14.61
CA LEU A 26 -6.97 1.89 -13.33
C LEU A 26 -5.80 2.86 -13.52
N ARG A 27 -5.98 4.11 -13.06
CA ARG A 27 -4.95 5.15 -13.18
C ARG A 27 -3.77 4.99 -12.22
N ASN A 28 -3.97 4.30 -11.09
CA ASN A 28 -2.95 4.18 -10.05
C ASN A 28 -2.15 2.87 -10.21
N PRO A 29 -0.84 2.94 -10.50
CA PRO A 29 -0.01 1.74 -10.72
C PRO A 29 0.10 0.85 -9.47
N ASN A 30 -0.03 1.40 -8.26
CA ASN A 30 -0.04 0.60 -7.03
C ASN A 30 -1.34 -0.22 -6.90
N THR A 31 -2.47 0.34 -7.34
CA THR A 31 -3.74 -0.39 -7.38
C THR A 31 -3.69 -1.49 -8.43
N VAL A 32 -3.18 -1.20 -9.64
CA VAL A 32 -2.95 -2.21 -10.69
C VAL A 32 -2.12 -3.37 -10.15
N ARG A 33 -0.97 -3.08 -9.51
CA ARG A 33 -0.11 -4.11 -8.91
C ARG A 33 -0.82 -4.91 -7.81
N SER A 34 -1.61 -4.25 -6.97
CA SER A 34 -2.32 -4.91 -5.88
C SER A 34 -3.39 -5.86 -6.42
N TYR A 35 -4.15 -5.42 -7.42
CA TYR A 35 -5.30 -6.13 -7.96
C TYR A 35 -4.90 -7.22 -8.95
N SER A 36 -3.82 -7.04 -9.72
CA SER A 36 -3.41 -7.97 -10.78
C SER A 36 -3.21 -9.40 -10.29
N THR A 37 -2.68 -9.60 -9.08
CA THR A 37 -2.52 -10.96 -8.53
C THR A 37 -3.86 -11.61 -8.17
N GLY A 38 -4.83 -10.85 -7.65
CA GLY A 38 -6.16 -11.40 -7.31
C GLY A 38 -6.92 -11.76 -8.57
N ILE A 39 -7.05 -10.78 -9.47
CA ILE A 39 -7.82 -10.92 -10.70
C ILE A 39 -7.16 -11.93 -11.64
N GLY A 40 -5.84 -11.86 -11.83
CA GLY A 40 -5.12 -12.77 -12.72
C GLY A 40 -5.25 -14.23 -12.30
N LYS A 41 -5.09 -14.53 -11.00
CA LYS A 41 -5.23 -15.92 -10.50
C LYS A 41 -6.68 -16.43 -10.57
N THR A 42 -7.65 -15.57 -10.29
CA THR A 42 -9.07 -15.94 -10.44
C THR A 42 -9.42 -16.19 -11.91
N ALA A 43 -8.95 -15.34 -12.83
CA ALA A 43 -9.15 -15.50 -14.27
C ALA A 43 -8.51 -16.80 -14.81
N GLU A 44 -7.28 -17.10 -14.38
CA GLU A 44 -6.58 -18.33 -14.71
C GLU A 44 -7.36 -19.57 -14.23
N ARG A 45 -7.86 -19.54 -12.98
CA ARG A 45 -8.56 -20.67 -12.37
C ARG A 45 -9.89 -20.99 -13.05
N ILE A 46 -10.64 -19.97 -13.46
CA ILE A 46 -11.97 -20.12 -14.08
C ILE A 46 -11.84 -20.52 -15.54
N GLY A 47 -10.77 -20.09 -16.20
CA GLY A 47 -10.50 -20.34 -17.61
C GLY A 47 -10.54 -19.03 -18.39
N GLU A 48 -9.36 -18.54 -18.72
CA GLU A 48 -9.14 -17.21 -19.32
C GLU A 48 -9.86 -16.97 -20.64
N ALA A 49 -10.01 -18.02 -21.46
CA ALA A 49 -10.64 -17.98 -22.78
C ALA A 49 -12.16 -18.14 -22.73
N ARG A 50 -12.74 -18.48 -21.57
CA ARG A 50 -14.19 -18.64 -21.44
C ARG A 50 -14.90 -17.30 -21.61
N PRO A 51 -16.09 -17.27 -22.24
CA PRO A 51 -16.98 -16.12 -22.17
C PRO A 51 -17.32 -15.76 -20.73
N LEU A 52 -17.21 -14.49 -20.34
CA LEU A 52 -17.48 -14.04 -18.98
C LEU A 52 -18.93 -14.34 -18.56
N GLY A 53 -19.91 -14.09 -19.41
CA GLY A 53 -21.33 -14.41 -19.16
C GLY A 53 -21.66 -15.91 -19.06
N SER A 54 -20.70 -16.80 -19.35
CA SER A 54 -20.87 -18.25 -19.14
C SER A 54 -20.38 -18.74 -17.77
N VAL A 55 -19.80 -17.85 -16.97
CA VAL A 55 -19.28 -18.16 -15.64
C VAL A 55 -20.40 -17.94 -14.62
N ALA A 56 -20.64 -18.92 -13.76
CA ALA A 56 -21.61 -18.78 -12.68
C ALA A 56 -21.00 -18.07 -11.46
N ASP A 57 -21.84 -17.40 -10.68
CA ASP A 57 -21.45 -16.73 -9.43
C ASP A 57 -20.73 -17.70 -8.48
N ASP A 58 -21.25 -18.91 -8.31
CA ASP A 58 -20.64 -19.91 -7.43
C ASP A 58 -19.23 -20.32 -7.88
N GLU A 59 -18.93 -20.33 -9.18
CA GLU A 59 -17.58 -20.60 -9.68
C GLU A 59 -16.58 -19.51 -9.22
N ILE A 60 -17.02 -18.25 -9.13
CA ILE A 60 -16.21 -17.15 -8.58
C ILE A 60 -15.93 -17.39 -7.10
N GLY A 61 -16.97 -17.76 -6.35
CA GLY A 61 -16.85 -18.01 -4.93
C GLY A 61 -15.94 -19.19 -4.62
N GLU A 62 -16.12 -20.32 -5.31
CA GLU A 62 -15.29 -21.51 -5.19
C GLU A 62 -13.83 -21.22 -5.58
N ALA A 63 -13.59 -20.42 -6.62
CA ALA A 63 -12.24 -20.00 -6.99
C ALA A 63 -11.59 -19.17 -5.88
N LEU A 64 -12.33 -18.25 -5.24
CA LEU A 64 -11.82 -17.46 -4.13
C LEU A 64 -11.46 -18.34 -2.91
N GLU A 65 -12.35 -19.24 -2.51
CA GLU A 65 -12.11 -20.17 -1.38
C GLU A 65 -10.94 -21.11 -1.66
N LEU A 66 -10.85 -21.68 -2.87
CA LEU A 66 -9.77 -22.57 -3.23
C LEU A 66 -8.40 -21.87 -3.22
N LEU A 67 -8.34 -20.62 -3.69
CA LEU A 67 -7.09 -19.86 -3.79
C LEU A 67 -6.67 -19.20 -2.47
N TRP A 68 -7.63 -18.78 -1.63
CA TRP A 68 -7.37 -17.95 -0.46
C TRP A 68 -8.20 -18.28 0.79
N GLY A 69 -8.97 -19.37 0.83
CA GLY A 69 -9.80 -19.74 1.98
C GLY A 69 -8.99 -19.96 3.26
N GLU A 70 -7.76 -20.46 3.14
CA GLU A 70 -6.81 -20.61 4.26
C GLU A 70 -5.84 -19.42 4.41
N ALA A 71 -6.01 -18.35 3.62
CA ALA A 71 -5.13 -17.20 3.68
C ALA A 71 -5.44 -16.32 4.91
N ALA A 72 -4.46 -15.50 5.31
CA ALA A 72 -4.68 -14.48 6.33
C ALA A 72 -5.86 -13.58 5.95
N VAL A 73 -6.65 -13.15 6.94
CA VAL A 73 -7.88 -12.35 6.77
C VAL A 73 -7.67 -11.11 5.87
N ASN A 74 -6.56 -10.40 6.04
CA ASN A 74 -6.24 -9.24 5.21
C ASN A 74 -5.98 -9.60 3.75
N THR A 75 -5.34 -10.75 3.50
CA THR A 75 -5.12 -11.28 2.16
C THR A 75 -6.46 -11.66 1.53
N TRP A 76 -7.30 -12.43 2.22
CA TRP A 76 -8.66 -12.77 1.76
C TRP A 76 -9.45 -11.52 1.38
N ASN A 77 -9.55 -10.56 2.29
CA ASN A 77 -10.31 -9.34 2.06
C ASN A 77 -9.78 -8.50 0.90
N ALA A 78 -8.45 -8.41 0.73
CA ALA A 78 -7.85 -7.68 -0.38
C ALA A 78 -8.11 -8.35 -1.74
N ARG A 79 -8.04 -9.68 -1.79
CA ARG A 79 -8.28 -10.45 -3.03
C ARG A 79 -9.75 -10.45 -3.41
N ARG A 80 -10.63 -10.70 -2.44
CA ARG A 80 -12.08 -10.55 -2.61
C ARG A 80 -12.46 -9.15 -3.07
N ALA A 81 -11.88 -8.10 -2.49
CA ALA A 81 -12.15 -6.73 -2.91
C ALA A 81 -11.70 -6.45 -4.35
N ALA A 82 -10.54 -6.97 -4.77
CA ALA A 82 -10.07 -6.82 -6.15
C ALA A 82 -11.03 -7.48 -7.16
N VAL A 83 -11.48 -8.71 -6.87
CA VAL A 83 -12.45 -9.43 -7.72
C VAL A 83 -13.81 -8.74 -7.72
N LEU A 84 -14.29 -8.29 -6.55
CA LEU A 84 -15.53 -7.51 -6.44
C LEU A 84 -15.48 -6.23 -7.27
N SER A 85 -14.38 -5.48 -7.21
CA SER A 85 -14.20 -4.26 -8.00
C SER A 85 -14.14 -4.55 -9.50
N TRP A 86 -13.53 -5.66 -9.90
CA TRP A 86 -13.48 -6.06 -11.30
C TRP A 86 -14.86 -6.44 -11.86
N LEU A 87 -15.63 -7.27 -11.15
CA LEU A 87 -16.96 -7.68 -11.58
C LEU A 87 -17.97 -6.52 -11.53
N GLY A 88 -17.90 -5.67 -10.49
CA GLY A 88 -18.71 -4.46 -10.43
C GLY A 88 -18.41 -3.48 -11.57
N TRP A 89 -17.15 -3.36 -11.99
CA TRP A 89 -16.79 -2.60 -13.19
C TRP A 89 -17.36 -3.25 -14.46
N CYS A 90 -17.39 -4.58 -14.54
CA CYS A 90 -17.99 -5.25 -15.69
C CYS A 90 -19.50 -4.95 -15.79
N GLU A 91 -20.20 -5.00 -14.66
CA GLU A 91 -21.63 -4.66 -14.55
C GLU A 91 -21.89 -3.19 -14.94
N GLU A 92 -21.11 -2.23 -14.42
CA GLU A 92 -21.24 -0.80 -14.73
C GLU A 92 -21.08 -0.50 -16.24
N TYR A 93 -20.28 -1.29 -16.95
CA TYR A 93 -20.05 -1.15 -18.39
C TYR A 93 -21.02 -1.99 -19.24
N GLY A 94 -22.00 -2.65 -18.60
CA GLY A 94 -23.05 -3.41 -19.27
C GLY A 94 -22.60 -4.77 -19.81
N TYR A 95 -21.50 -5.32 -19.29
CA TYR A 95 -21.07 -6.67 -19.65
C TYR A 95 -21.82 -7.71 -18.83
N ASP A 96 -22.35 -8.71 -19.51
CA ASP A 96 -22.94 -9.89 -18.86
C ASP A 96 -21.83 -10.74 -18.22
N GLY A 97 -22.02 -11.12 -16.95
CA GLY A 97 -20.98 -11.75 -16.15
C GLY A 97 -21.42 -12.07 -14.73
N PRO A 98 -20.62 -12.87 -14.01
CA PRO A 98 -20.96 -13.31 -12.66
C PRO A 98 -20.81 -12.18 -11.65
N SER A 99 -21.46 -12.36 -10.50
CA SER A 99 -21.29 -11.55 -9.30
C SER A 99 -20.45 -12.30 -8.26
N VAL A 100 -19.91 -11.58 -7.26
CA VAL A 100 -19.27 -12.22 -6.10
C VAL A 100 -20.37 -12.75 -5.17
N PRO A 101 -20.44 -14.07 -4.88
CA PRO A 101 -21.53 -14.63 -4.09
C PRO A 101 -21.60 -14.05 -2.68
N ALA A 102 -22.83 -13.88 -2.17
CA ALA A 102 -23.07 -13.36 -0.83
C ALA A 102 -22.48 -14.24 0.29
N TRP A 103 -22.29 -15.53 0.04
CA TRP A 103 -21.69 -16.46 0.99
C TRP A 103 -20.17 -16.28 1.13
N THR A 104 -19.48 -15.76 0.11
CA THR A 104 -18.10 -15.29 0.26
C THR A 104 -18.11 -13.96 1.01
N LYS A 105 -18.11 -14.02 2.33
CA LYS A 105 -18.20 -12.82 3.16
C LYS A 105 -16.83 -12.19 3.39
N ARG A 106 -16.82 -10.86 3.51
CA ARG A 106 -15.67 -10.15 4.05
C ARG A 106 -15.45 -10.62 5.50
N LEU A 107 -14.22 -11.02 5.82
CA LEU A 107 -13.87 -11.46 7.16
C LEU A 107 -13.53 -10.24 8.04
N ALA A 108 -13.92 -10.27 9.30
CA ALA A 108 -13.58 -9.22 10.25
C ALA A 108 -12.07 -9.21 10.48
N VAL A 109 -11.43 -8.06 10.24
CA VAL A 109 -9.98 -7.92 10.43
C VAL A 109 -9.70 -7.98 11.93
N PRO A 110 -8.87 -8.93 12.40
CA PRO A 110 -8.46 -8.97 13.80
C PRO A 110 -7.75 -7.67 14.19
N ASP A 111 -7.89 -7.26 15.45
CA ASP A 111 -7.13 -6.13 15.95
C ASP A 111 -5.63 -6.39 15.81
N SER A 112 -4.89 -5.32 15.49
CA SER A 112 -3.45 -5.41 15.37
C SER A 112 -2.83 -5.67 16.75
N GLU A 113 -2.28 -6.86 16.93
CA GLU A 113 -1.54 -7.23 18.14
C GLU A 113 -0.14 -6.60 18.21
N THR A 114 0.30 -5.88 17.16
CA THR A 114 1.64 -5.26 17.14
C THR A 114 1.69 -4.10 18.14
N PRO A 115 2.50 -4.20 19.22
CA PRO A 115 2.57 -3.15 20.22
C PRO A 115 3.28 -1.92 19.66
N ALA A 116 2.74 -0.74 19.97
CA ALA A 116 3.40 0.52 19.69
C ALA A 116 4.76 0.57 20.40
N ARG A 117 5.80 1.04 19.69
CA ARG A 117 7.14 1.21 20.28
C ARG A 117 7.12 2.37 21.26
N SER A 118 7.62 2.15 22.48
CA SER A 118 7.79 3.22 23.47
C SER A 118 8.90 4.20 23.06
N LYS A 119 8.83 5.44 23.56
CA LYS A 119 9.87 6.46 23.37
C LYS A 119 11.26 5.93 23.72
N MET A 120 11.38 5.24 24.87
CA MET A 120 12.64 4.64 25.31
C MET A 120 13.16 3.55 24.35
N ALA A 121 12.28 2.78 23.71
CA ALA A 121 12.70 1.80 22.72
C ALA A 121 13.27 2.50 21.47
N VAL A 122 12.66 3.60 21.04
CA VAL A 122 13.15 4.42 19.92
C VAL A 122 14.47 5.11 20.28
N ASP A 123 14.59 5.68 21.47
CA ASP A 123 15.84 6.30 21.95
C ASP A 123 17.00 5.29 21.97
N ARG A 124 16.76 4.06 22.42
CA ARG A 124 17.76 2.98 22.38
C ARG A 124 18.17 2.59 20.96
N LEU A 125 17.24 2.60 20.00
CA LEU A 125 17.55 2.35 18.59
C LEU A 125 18.43 3.46 18.01
N ILE A 126 18.17 4.72 18.37
CA ILE A 126 18.92 5.87 17.90
C ILE A 126 20.32 5.95 18.54
N ALA A 127 20.49 5.48 19.77
CA ALA A 127 21.77 5.48 20.47
C ALA A 127 22.81 4.49 19.89
N ARG A 128 22.38 3.53 19.08
CA ARG A 128 23.23 2.53 18.43
C ARG A 128 24.29 3.18 17.54
N ARG A 129 25.55 2.79 17.68
CA ARG A 129 26.66 3.40 16.93
C ARG A 129 26.72 2.90 15.48
N GLU A 130 26.30 1.66 15.27
CA GLU A 130 26.25 0.95 13.99
C GLU A 130 25.20 1.50 13.01
N VAL A 131 24.25 2.31 13.47
CA VAL A 131 23.22 2.91 12.62
C VAL A 131 23.71 4.26 12.10
N HIS A 132 23.61 4.51 10.79
CA HIS A 132 24.00 5.79 10.23
C HIS A 132 23.03 6.93 10.61
N LEU A 133 23.49 8.16 10.48
CA LEU A 133 22.76 9.36 10.89
C LEU A 133 21.44 9.52 10.12
N ARG A 134 21.38 9.06 8.86
CA ARG A 134 20.18 9.14 8.01
C ARG A 134 19.03 8.32 8.60
N GLU A 135 19.28 7.06 8.94
CA GLU A 135 18.30 6.14 9.51
C GLU A 135 17.86 6.61 10.89
N LYS A 136 18.79 7.09 11.72
CA LYS A 136 18.47 7.71 13.03
C LYS A 136 17.51 8.89 12.88
N THR A 137 17.78 9.77 11.91
CA THR A 137 16.94 10.94 11.63
C THR A 137 15.57 10.50 11.14
N LEU A 138 15.51 9.54 10.21
CA LEU A 138 14.27 9.00 9.67
C LEU A 138 13.40 8.36 10.78
N TRP A 139 13.96 7.49 11.61
CA TRP A 139 13.21 6.85 12.69
C TRP A 139 12.69 7.85 13.70
N ARG A 140 13.50 8.86 14.04
CA ARG A 140 13.08 9.91 14.97
C ARG A 140 11.96 10.77 14.40
N MET A 141 12.09 11.14 13.13
CA MET A 141 11.09 11.93 12.43
C MET A 141 9.78 11.16 12.30
N LEU A 142 9.79 9.88 11.89
CA LEU A 142 8.58 9.05 11.84
C LEU A 142 7.89 8.92 13.21
N TYR A 143 8.67 8.82 14.28
CA TYR A 143 8.13 8.74 15.64
C TYR A 143 7.49 10.05 16.11
N GLU A 144 8.15 11.19 15.90
CA GLU A 144 7.66 12.50 16.37
C GLU A 144 6.51 13.04 15.51
N THR A 145 6.53 12.77 14.22
CA THR A 145 5.53 13.29 13.27
C THR A 145 4.29 12.41 13.16
N ALA A 146 4.39 11.13 13.55
CA ALA A 146 3.44 10.08 13.24
C ALA A 146 3.05 10.01 11.74
N GLY A 147 3.90 10.55 10.86
CA GLY A 147 3.69 10.59 9.41
C GLY A 147 3.93 9.24 8.76
N ARG A 148 3.36 9.04 7.57
CA ARG A 148 3.66 7.85 6.77
C ARG A 148 5.09 7.90 6.26
N ALA A 149 5.70 6.73 6.10
CA ALA A 149 7.05 6.62 5.54
C ALA A 149 7.18 7.33 4.19
N GLU A 150 6.19 7.19 3.30
CA GLU A 150 6.18 7.87 2.00
C GLU A 150 6.08 9.39 2.11
N GLU A 151 5.30 9.91 3.05
CA GLU A 151 5.16 11.35 3.32
C GLU A 151 6.49 11.95 3.78
N ILE A 152 7.22 11.24 4.65
CA ILE A 152 8.52 11.71 5.18
C ILE A 152 9.66 11.52 4.16
N LEU A 153 9.66 10.42 3.40
CA LEU A 153 10.71 10.15 2.41
C LEU A 153 10.61 11.03 1.15
N SER A 154 9.44 11.64 0.90
CA SER A 154 9.22 12.55 -0.23
C SER A 154 9.52 14.02 0.09
N VAL A 155 9.92 14.32 1.33
CA VAL A 155 10.30 15.67 1.75
C VAL A 155 11.56 16.13 1.02
N ASN A 156 11.49 17.32 0.41
CA ASN A 156 12.66 17.98 -0.17
C ASN A 156 13.39 18.83 0.88
N ILE A 157 14.68 19.04 0.65
CA ILE A 157 15.51 19.82 1.57
C ILE A 157 15.12 21.30 1.55
N GLU A 158 14.68 21.83 0.40
CA GLU A 158 14.30 23.25 0.28
C GLU A 158 13.02 23.60 1.05
N ASP A 159 12.17 22.60 1.30
CA ASP A 159 10.87 22.78 1.97
C ASP A 159 10.98 22.72 3.51
N LEU A 160 12.17 22.42 4.05
CA LEU A 160 12.41 22.28 5.49
C LEU A 160 12.55 23.63 6.18
N ASP A 161 11.60 23.96 7.07
CA ASP A 161 11.70 25.09 7.98
C ASP A 161 12.31 24.61 9.32
N LEU A 162 13.64 24.70 9.43
CA LEU A 162 14.38 24.26 10.62
C LEU A 162 14.10 25.13 11.85
N ALA A 163 13.74 26.41 11.66
CA ALA A 163 13.47 27.35 12.73
C ALA A 163 12.10 27.08 13.36
N ALA A 164 11.07 26.91 12.52
CA ALA A 164 9.72 26.59 12.97
C ALA A 164 9.45 25.09 13.13
N ARG A 165 10.45 24.23 12.86
CA ARG A 165 10.38 22.76 13.01
C ARG A 165 9.22 22.13 12.25
N ARG A 166 9.06 22.53 10.99
CA ARG A 166 7.93 22.12 10.16
C ARG A 166 8.33 21.88 8.71
N CYS A 167 7.56 21.04 8.02
CA CYS A 167 7.72 20.80 6.59
C CYS A 167 6.36 20.51 5.96
N PRO A 168 6.06 21.04 4.76
CA PRO A 168 4.93 20.58 3.98
C PRO A 168 5.20 19.16 3.44
N VAL A 169 4.20 18.29 3.54
CA VAL A 169 4.22 16.92 3.00
C VAL A 169 2.99 16.68 2.14
N LYS A 170 3.12 15.78 1.17
CA LYS A 170 1.98 15.29 0.39
C LYS A 170 1.28 14.17 1.16
N ALA A 171 0.31 14.54 1.99
CA ALA A 171 -0.48 13.56 2.73
C ALA A 171 -1.22 12.60 1.80
N LYS A 172 -1.43 11.36 2.27
CA LYS A 172 -2.25 10.40 1.53
C LYS A 172 -3.67 10.94 1.34
N GLY A 173 -4.12 11.02 0.09
CA GLY A 173 -5.44 11.57 -0.25
C GLY A 173 -5.46 13.09 -0.38
N ALA A 174 -4.30 13.74 -0.37
CA ALA A 174 -4.18 15.17 -0.66
C ALA A 174 -4.90 15.51 -1.96
N ARG A 175 -5.89 16.41 -1.86
CA ARG A 175 -6.67 16.85 -3.03
C ARG A 175 -5.74 17.56 -4.01
N SER A 176 -5.88 17.21 -5.28
CA SER A 176 -5.31 18.02 -6.35
C SER A 176 -6.00 19.38 -6.34
N LYS A 177 -5.24 20.46 -6.27
CA LYS A 177 -5.75 21.82 -6.43
C LYS A 177 -6.28 21.93 -7.86
N ALA A 178 -7.59 21.85 -8.02
CA ALA A 178 -8.22 22.15 -9.30
C ALA A 178 -8.12 23.67 -9.54
N ARG A 179 -7.26 24.11 -10.47
CA ARG A 179 -7.36 25.48 -11.00
C ARG A 179 -8.59 25.59 -11.90
N ARG A 180 -9.34 26.68 -11.76
CA ARG A 180 -10.58 26.98 -12.52
C ARG A 180 -10.36 27.26 -14.02
N ARG A 181 -9.11 27.33 -14.51
CA ARG A 181 -8.75 27.48 -15.93
C ARG A 181 -7.23 27.39 -16.09
N GLY A 182 -6.76 26.65 -17.09
CA GLY A 182 -5.35 26.59 -17.50
C GLY A 182 -4.57 25.42 -16.89
N GLN A 183 -3.80 24.74 -17.77
CA GLN A 183 -2.95 23.55 -17.60
C GLN A 183 -2.87 22.90 -16.21
N ALA A 184 -3.19 21.60 -16.17
CA ALA A 184 -3.05 20.73 -15.01
C ALA A 184 -1.58 20.62 -14.59
N ARG A 185 -1.14 21.56 -13.75
CA ARG A 185 0.00 21.32 -12.86
C ARG A 185 -0.56 20.50 -11.70
N GLU A 186 0.07 19.36 -11.37
CA GLU A 186 -0.30 18.53 -10.22
C GLU A 186 0.04 19.25 -8.91
N ASP A 187 -0.63 20.36 -8.63
CA ASP A 187 -0.47 21.10 -7.39
C ASP A 187 -1.30 20.37 -6.33
N PHE A 188 -0.68 19.63 -5.42
CA PHE A 188 -1.37 19.01 -4.29
C PHE A 188 -1.57 20.01 -3.15
N VAL A 189 -2.64 19.84 -2.37
CA VAL A 189 -2.73 20.50 -1.05
C VAL A 189 -1.74 19.80 -0.13
N LEU A 190 -0.65 20.49 0.22
CA LEU A 190 0.35 19.98 1.15
C LEU A 190 -0.12 20.20 2.58
N GLU A 191 0.01 19.17 3.41
CA GLU A 191 -0.24 19.26 4.85
C GLU A 191 1.08 19.54 5.56
N THR A 192 1.04 20.35 6.62
CA THR A 192 2.26 20.67 7.36
C THR A 192 2.45 19.68 8.49
N VAL A 193 3.60 19.02 8.48
CA VAL A 193 4.06 18.15 9.55
C VAL A 193 4.99 18.92 10.48
N TYR A 194 4.85 18.69 11.77
CA TYR A 194 5.68 19.27 12.82
C TYR A 194 6.51 18.19 13.50
N TRP A 195 7.73 18.53 13.92
CA TRP A 195 8.59 17.62 14.68
C TRP A 195 9.12 18.26 15.96
N ASP A 196 9.57 17.39 16.88
CA ASP A 196 10.04 17.80 18.21
C ASP A 196 11.57 17.91 18.25
N ALA A 197 12.12 18.17 19.44
CA ALA A 197 13.52 18.45 19.69
C ALA A 197 14.47 17.34 19.24
N GLY A 198 14.03 16.08 19.14
CA GLY A 198 14.88 14.99 18.70
C GLY A 198 15.24 15.10 17.23
N THR A 199 14.24 15.30 16.36
CA THR A 199 14.49 15.54 14.93
C THR A 199 15.24 16.86 14.73
N ALA A 200 14.89 17.91 15.48
CA ALA A 200 15.57 19.22 15.40
C ALA A 200 17.08 19.15 15.71
N ARG A 201 17.55 18.18 16.49
CA ARG A 201 18.98 17.96 16.78
C ARG A 201 19.70 17.15 15.71
N LEU A 202 19.01 16.20 15.07
CA LEU A 202 19.61 15.27 14.10
C LEU A 202 19.60 15.83 12.68
N LEU A 203 18.51 16.50 12.29
CA LEU A 203 18.28 16.98 10.94
C LEU A 203 19.36 17.99 10.46
N PRO A 204 19.76 19.02 11.23
CA PRO A 204 20.84 19.90 10.81
C PRO A 204 22.20 19.20 10.66
N ARG A 205 22.45 18.14 11.45
CA ARG A 205 23.69 17.35 11.34
C ARG A 205 23.70 16.50 10.07
N LEU A 206 22.54 15.99 9.67
CA LEU A 206 22.37 15.28 8.40
C LEU A 206 22.62 16.21 7.21
N LEU A 207 22.07 17.43 7.26
CA LEU A 207 22.19 18.42 6.18
C LEU A 207 23.60 18.98 6.01
N LYS A 208 24.37 19.14 7.10
CA LYS A 208 25.78 19.59 7.03
C LYS A 208 26.70 18.68 6.20
N GLY A 209 26.32 17.41 6.01
CA GLY A 209 27.06 16.45 5.19
C GLY A 209 26.73 16.49 3.69
N VAL A 210 25.77 17.32 3.26
CA VAL A 210 25.34 17.41 1.85
C VAL A 210 25.94 18.69 1.24
N PRO A 211 26.83 18.61 0.25
CA PRO A 211 27.34 19.80 -0.42
C PRO A 211 26.20 20.56 -1.10
N ALA A 212 26.12 21.88 -0.86
CA ALA A 212 25.11 22.78 -1.43
C ALA A 212 24.98 22.73 -2.96
N ALA A 213 25.98 22.19 -3.67
CA ALA A 213 25.98 22.00 -5.12
C ALA A 213 24.97 20.93 -5.63
N ARG A 214 24.41 20.08 -4.75
CA ARG A 214 23.27 19.19 -5.10
C ARG A 214 21.90 19.77 -4.73
N CYS A 215 21.87 20.98 -4.16
CA CYS A 215 20.67 21.71 -3.75
C CYS A 215 20.28 22.81 -4.75
N SER A 216 20.81 22.75 -5.97
CA SER A 216 20.34 23.60 -7.08
C SER A 216 19.70 22.71 -8.14
N SER A 217 18.47 23.05 -8.49
CA SER A 217 17.69 22.38 -9.51
C SER A 217 18.45 22.42 -10.85
N PRO A 218 18.60 21.31 -11.59
CA PRO A 218 18.83 21.37 -13.02
C PRO A 218 17.48 21.65 -13.70
N THR A 219 16.91 22.84 -13.49
CA THR A 219 15.86 23.37 -14.39
C THR A 219 16.52 24.05 -15.59
N ALA A 220 17.46 23.35 -16.21
CA ALA A 220 18.07 23.69 -17.50
C ALA A 220 18.65 22.43 -18.17
N ALA A 221 17.90 21.33 -18.16
CA ALA A 221 18.04 20.28 -19.16
C ALA A 221 16.63 19.83 -19.53
N ARG A 222 16.10 20.42 -20.62
CA ARG A 222 14.91 19.90 -21.30
C ARG A 222 15.12 18.39 -21.52
N PRO A 223 14.14 17.52 -21.22
CA PRO A 223 14.20 16.15 -21.73
C PRO A 223 14.25 16.24 -23.26
N GLY A 224 15.36 15.81 -23.84
CA GLY A 224 15.48 15.63 -25.27
C GLY A 224 14.37 14.68 -25.73
N GLU A 225 13.62 15.14 -26.71
CA GLU A 225 12.71 14.34 -27.51
C GLU A 225 13.45 13.10 -28.05
N GLY A 226 12.84 11.92 -27.93
CA GLY A 226 13.24 10.73 -28.70
C GLY A 226 14.07 9.68 -27.96
N ARG A 227 13.39 8.76 -27.27
CA ARG A 227 13.69 7.32 -27.42
C ARG A 227 12.44 6.50 -27.10
N GLN A 228 11.75 6.04 -28.14
CA GLN A 228 10.65 5.09 -28.00
C GLN A 228 11.19 3.81 -27.36
N PRO A 229 10.58 3.27 -26.28
CA PRO A 229 10.93 1.95 -25.81
C PRO A 229 10.48 0.91 -26.84
N ALA A 230 11.38 -0.01 -27.15
CA ALA A 230 11.14 -1.10 -28.08
C ALA A 230 9.87 -1.88 -27.70
N ARG A 231 9.11 -2.21 -28.74
CA ARG A 231 7.89 -3.03 -28.75
C ARG A 231 8.12 -4.32 -27.95
N ARG A 232 7.38 -4.52 -26.85
CA ARG A 232 7.36 -5.79 -26.10
C ARG A 232 6.76 -6.88 -27.00
N VAL A 233 7.47 -8.00 -27.12
CA VAL A 233 6.93 -9.26 -27.63
C VAL A 233 6.19 -9.95 -26.46
N PRO A 234 4.96 -10.46 -26.63
CA PRO A 234 4.25 -11.18 -25.58
C PRO A 234 4.79 -12.61 -25.43
N GLY A 235 4.93 -13.08 -24.20
CA GLY A 235 5.04 -14.51 -23.89
C GLY A 235 6.35 -14.96 -23.25
N HIS A 236 6.60 -14.57 -22.00
CA HIS A 236 7.38 -15.37 -21.04
C HIS A 236 7.30 -14.68 -19.66
N TRP A 237 6.57 -15.27 -18.72
CA TRP A 237 6.66 -14.89 -17.30
C TRP A 237 7.83 -15.66 -16.68
N PRO A 238 8.93 -15.02 -16.24
CA PRO A 238 9.93 -15.72 -15.45
C PRO A 238 9.35 -15.93 -14.04
N GLY A 239 9.16 -17.20 -13.67
CA GLY A 239 8.79 -17.57 -12.31
C GLY A 239 9.86 -17.13 -11.30
N PRO A 240 9.48 -16.90 -10.02
CA PRO A 240 10.44 -16.51 -8.99
C PRO A 240 11.40 -17.68 -8.67
N PRO A 241 12.68 -17.40 -8.36
CA PRO A 241 13.64 -18.44 -8.02
C PRO A 241 13.29 -19.07 -6.67
N LEU A 242 13.20 -20.41 -6.66
CA LEU A 242 13.05 -21.23 -5.46
C LEU A 242 14.30 -21.11 -4.57
N LEU A 243 14.16 -20.44 -3.42
CA LEU A 243 15.13 -20.50 -2.33
C LEU A 243 15.04 -21.88 -1.66
N ARG A 244 16.07 -22.70 -1.86
CA ARG A 244 16.28 -23.97 -1.14
C ARG A 244 16.44 -23.68 0.36
N SER A 245 15.57 -24.27 1.17
CA SER A 245 15.68 -24.33 2.62
C SER A 245 16.78 -25.33 3.03
N GLY A 246 17.82 -24.84 3.69
CA GLY A 246 18.80 -25.66 4.42
C GLY A 246 18.31 -25.94 5.86
N PRO A 247 18.74 -27.04 6.49
CA PRO A 247 18.13 -27.54 7.73
C PRO A 247 18.48 -26.73 8.98
N CYS A 248 17.45 -26.46 9.80
CA CYS A 248 17.55 -25.90 11.14
C CYS A 248 18.29 -26.84 12.09
N ALA A 249 19.44 -26.40 12.61
CA ALA A 249 20.10 -27.07 13.74
C ALA A 249 19.37 -26.74 15.05
N ALA A 250 18.85 -27.79 15.69
CA ALA A 250 18.26 -27.75 17.01
C ALA A 250 19.32 -27.43 18.08
N GLY A 251 19.10 -26.36 18.85
CA GLY A 251 19.88 -26.03 20.04
C GLY A 251 18.95 -25.82 21.23
N ARG A 252 18.68 -26.90 21.97
CA ARG A 252 18.01 -26.86 23.27
C ARG A 252 18.93 -26.18 24.28
N ALA A 253 18.46 -25.10 24.92
CA ALA A 253 19.01 -24.62 26.17
C ALA A 253 17.87 -24.42 27.18
N HIS A 254 17.92 -25.25 28.23
CA HIS A 254 17.08 -25.16 29.41
C HIS A 254 17.33 -23.85 30.17
N CYS A 255 16.26 -23.17 30.58
CA CYS A 255 16.26 -22.37 31.80
C CYS A 255 14.99 -22.69 32.60
N ARG A 256 15.17 -23.36 33.73
CA ARG A 256 14.16 -23.58 34.77
C ARG A 256 14.11 -22.37 35.72
N ALA A 257 12.92 -22.20 36.29
CA ALA A 257 12.57 -21.49 37.53
C ALA A 257 12.28 -19.99 37.36
N ARG A 258 11.23 -19.38 37.95
CA ARG A 258 10.43 -19.75 39.14
C ARG A 258 8.96 -19.33 38.98
N ALA A 259 8.09 -20.07 39.66
CA ALA A 259 6.71 -19.72 39.95
C ALA A 259 6.61 -18.47 40.86
N GLY A 260 5.60 -17.64 40.64
CA GLY A 260 5.27 -16.52 41.55
C GLY A 260 4.13 -15.65 41.03
N ASN A 261 2.96 -15.85 41.62
CA ASN A 261 1.78 -14.98 41.69
C ASN A 261 0.93 -14.67 40.45
N ARG A 262 -0.24 -15.33 40.46
CA ARG A 262 -1.48 -14.93 39.77
C ARG A 262 -1.93 -13.54 40.25
N LEU A 263 -2.14 -12.63 39.31
CA LEU A 263 -3.06 -11.50 39.47
C LEU A 263 -4.02 -11.53 38.28
N GLY A 264 -5.31 -11.65 38.59
CA GLY A 264 -6.39 -11.78 37.61
C GLY A 264 -6.61 -10.50 36.79
N PRO A 265 -7.39 -10.58 35.70
CA PRO A 265 -7.63 -9.43 34.83
C PRO A 265 -8.47 -8.36 35.55
N ALA A 266 -7.98 -7.13 35.49
CA ALA A 266 -8.65 -5.95 36.00
C ALA A 266 -9.99 -5.72 35.27
N ARG A 267 -11.08 -5.62 36.04
CA ARG A 267 -12.42 -5.26 35.57
C ARG A 267 -12.41 -3.83 35.01
N VAL A 268 -12.85 -3.67 33.78
CA VAL A 268 -13.20 -2.38 33.17
C VAL A 268 -14.56 -1.93 33.72
N PRO A 269 -14.70 -0.72 34.31
CA PRO A 269 -16.00 -0.23 34.76
C PRO A 269 -16.87 0.24 33.56
N PRO A 270 -18.20 0.05 33.61
CA PRO A 270 -19.08 0.40 32.50
C PRO A 270 -19.30 1.92 32.35
N PHE A 271 -19.34 2.36 31.10
CA PHE A 271 -19.80 3.69 30.67
C PHE A 271 -21.23 3.96 31.18
N ARG A 272 -21.43 5.08 31.89
CA ARG A 272 -22.76 5.64 32.17
C ARG A 272 -23.01 6.83 31.23
N SER A 273 -24.12 6.75 30.51
CA SER A 273 -24.71 7.79 29.68
C SER A 273 -25.61 8.72 30.51
N ASP A 274 -25.33 10.04 30.43
CA ASP A 274 -26.19 11.27 30.50
C ASP A 274 -27.21 11.49 31.67
N PRO A 275 -27.78 12.71 31.86
CA PRO A 275 -27.38 14.13 31.61
C PRO A 275 -27.55 15.01 32.91
N PRO A 276 -27.58 16.38 32.91
CA PRO A 276 -28.81 17.14 32.55
C PRO A 276 -28.65 18.61 32.02
N ARG A 277 -29.74 19.05 31.36
CA ARG A 277 -30.29 20.41 31.11
C ARG A 277 -29.61 21.37 30.14
#